data_AF-A0A7S1CRI4-F1
#
_entry.id   AF-A0A7S1CRI4-F1
#
_cell.length_a   1.000
_cell.length_b   1.000
_cell.length_c   1.000
_cell.angle_alpha   90.00
_cell.angle_beta   90.00
_cell.angle_gamma   90.00
#
_symmetry.space_group_name_H-M   'P 1'
#
loop_
_entity.id
_entity.type
_entity.pdbx_description
1 polymer ?
#
loop_
_entity_poly.entity_id
_entity_poly.type
_entity_poly.pdbx_seq_one_letter_code
_entity_poly.pdbx_strand_id
1 'polypeptide(L)'
;LKSDVPEAHHITHPAGIYPQKHTLPVRFHDGEEREVVQELMGVLPDTAALEFLAYEAEKPVIIKEVVVEEEEEPEPWSLYDSVFVPRLTESDARDFYESERVWRRAFNIDWGRIRGNQRFAKLLIRAQPSANARQAGEVVASVKAVMSKYYRELCFIFDYYSAQGSGDVFCIQSNSYNDFCNDCGITNEKVRGVAKADLAVLFTSVNVEEDRRDAEAMANADKALVRFEFLEVVLRLAVARFITTKATADIGTALQMLVVTLIMENVAP
;
A
#
# COMPACT_ATOMS: atom_id res chain seq x y z
N LEU A 1 39.53 -20.06 -1.65
CA LEU A 1 38.14 -20.35 -2.05
C LEU A 1 37.77 -19.33 -3.11
N LYS A 2 37.66 -19.75 -4.36
CA LYS A 2 37.23 -18.88 -5.46
C LYS A 2 35.76 -18.51 -5.19
N SER A 3 35.44 -17.22 -5.25
CA SER A 3 34.08 -16.71 -5.10
C SER A 3 33.33 -16.91 -6.40
N ASP A 4 32.36 -17.82 -6.40
CA ASP A 4 31.36 -17.92 -7.46
C ASP A 4 30.45 -16.69 -7.39
N VAL A 5 30.70 -15.71 -8.25
CA VAL A 5 29.77 -14.62 -8.50
C VAL A 5 28.72 -15.16 -9.47
N PRO A 6 27.42 -15.13 -9.15
CA PRO A 6 26.38 -15.55 -10.08
C PRO A 6 26.39 -14.65 -11.32
N GLU A 7 26.34 -15.25 -12.50
CA GLU A 7 26.17 -14.53 -13.78
C GLU A 7 24.93 -13.63 -13.72
N ALA A 8 25.07 -12.39 -14.22
CA ALA A 8 24.00 -11.42 -14.27
C ALA A 8 22.82 -11.97 -15.09
N HIS A 9 21.63 -11.96 -14.49
CA HIS A 9 20.40 -12.30 -15.20
C HIS A 9 20.13 -11.24 -16.30
N HIS A 10 20.44 -11.57 -17.54
CA HIS A 10 19.99 -10.81 -18.70
C HIS A 10 18.46 -10.94 -18.81
N ILE A 11 17.75 -9.88 -18.44
CA ILE A 11 16.32 -9.76 -18.73
C ILE A 11 16.19 -9.46 -20.22
N THR A 12 15.88 -10.48 -21.01
CA THR A 12 15.42 -10.28 -22.39
C THR A 12 13.99 -9.75 -22.34
N HIS A 13 13.79 -8.47 -22.65
CA HIS A 13 12.45 -7.96 -22.91
C HIS A 13 11.86 -8.71 -24.13
N PRO A 14 10.64 -9.25 -24.04
CA PRO A 14 9.97 -9.78 -25.23
C PRO A 14 9.84 -8.64 -26.25
N ALA A 15 10.15 -8.94 -27.51
CA ALA A 15 10.04 -7.98 -28.62
C ALA A 15 8.67 -7.28 -28.58
N GLY A 16 8.70 -5.95 -28.60
CA GLY A 16 7.61 -5.07 -28.22
C GLY A 16 6.24 -5.47 -28.77
N ILE A 17 5.32 -5.72 -27.84
CA ILE A 17 3.88 -5.60 -28.11
C ILE A 17 3.52 -4.14 -27.83
N TYR A 18 3.92 -3.25 -28.74
CA TYR A 18 3.36 -1.90 -28.76
C TYR A 18 2.03 -1.96 -29.53
N PRO A 19 0.92 -1.41 -29.00
CA PRO A 19 -0.31 -1.31 -29.76
C PRO A 19 -0.08 -0.41 -30.98
N GLN A 20 -0.49 -0.85 -32.17
CA GLN A 20 -0.29 -0.10 -33.42
C GLN A 20 -0.99 1.27 -33.43
N LYS A 21 -1.93 1.51 -32.50
CA LYS A 21 -2.62 2.79 -32.31
C LYS A 21 -2.82 3.06 -30.82
N HIS A 22 -2.41 4.23 -30.39
CA HIS A 22 -2.61 4.74 -29.03
C HIS A 22 -4.10 5.02 -28.79
N THR A 23 -4.66 4.59 -27.64
CA THR A 23 -6.09 4.68 -27.31
C THR A 23 -6.50 5.96 -26.58
N LEU A 24 -5.55 6.84 -26.23
CA LEU A 24 -5.91 8.18 -25.75
C LEU A 24 -6.13 9.12 -26.95
N PRO A 25 -7.24 9.89 -26.98
CA PRO A 25 -7.46 10.90 -27.99
C PRO A 25 -6.43 12.02 -27.81
N VAL A 26 -5.44 12.08 -28.69
CA VAL A 26 -4.55 13.24 -28.81
C VAL A 26 -5.39 14.36 -29.41
N ARG A 27 -5.60 15.45 -28.67
CA ARG A 27 -6.11 16.70 -29.25
C ARG A 27 -5.00 17.27 -30.14
N PHE A 28 -5.14 17.09 -31.45
CA PHE A 28 -4.40 17.91 -32.39
C PHE A 28 -5.04 19.30 -32.35
N HIS A 29 -4.25 20.33 -32.06
CA HIS A 29 -4.71 21.70 -32.20
C HIS A 29 -4.95 21.93 -33.70
N ASP A 30 -6.21 22.08 -34.08
CA ASP A 30 -6.61 22.49 -35.43
C ASP A 30 -5.95 23.85 -35.71
N GLY A 31 -5.18 23.90 -36.80
CA GLY A 31 -4.19 24.92 -37.05
C GLY A 31 -4.74 26.30 -37.39
N GLU A 32 -5.21 27.05 -36.40
CA GLU A 32 -5.49 28.49 -36.53
C GLU A 32 -4.42 29.40 -35.88
N GLU A 33 -3.38 28.84 -35.24
CA GLU A 33 -2.27 29.64 -34.67
C GLU A 33 -0.99 29.64 -35.54
N ARG A 34 -1.12 29.50 -36.86
CA ARG A 34 0.02 29.65 -37.78
C ARG A 34 0.21 31.06 -38.35
N GLU A 35 -0.71 31.99 -38.10
CA GLU A 35 -0.61 33.34 -38.68
C GLU A 35 0.30 34.32 -37.93
N VAL A 36 0.78 34.01 -36.72
CA VAL A 36 1.54 35.00 -35.92
C VAL A 36 3.07 34.88 -36.06
N VAL A 37 3.59 33.84 -36.71
CA VAL A 37 5.07 33.64 -36.81
C VAL A 37 5.64 34.18 -38.13
N GLN A 38 4.80 34.66 -39.06
CA GLN A 38 5.27 35.11 -40.37
C GLN A 38 5.78 36.57 -40.39
N GLU A 39 5.50 37.38 -39.36
CA GLU A 39 5.95 38.79 -39.31
C GLU A 39 7.37 38.98 -38.77
N LEU A 40 8.05 37.93 -38.28
CA LEU A 40 9.40 38.07 -37.70
C LEU A 40 10.55 37.53 -38.57
N MET A 41 10.27 37.12 -39.81
CA MET A 41 11.31 36.70 -40.76
C MET A 41 11.27 37.61 -41.99
N GLY A 42 12.31 38.44 -42.11
CA GLY A 42 12.46 39.38 -43.23
C GLY A 42 12.27 38.72 -44.58
N VAL A 43 11.61 39.47 -45.48
CA VAL A 43 11.33 39.09 -46.87
C VAL A 43 12.63 38.71 -47.58
N LEU A 44 12.76 37.46 -48.00
CA LEU A 44 13.78 37.06 -48.98
C LEU A 44 13.33 37.58 -50.36
N PRO A 45 14.16 38.37 -51.05
CA PRO A 45 13.79 38.93 -52.35
C PRO A 45 13.70 37.85 -53.43
N ASP A 46 12.82 38.13 -54.39
CA ASP A 46 12.43 37.31 -55.55
C ASP A 46 13.57 36.51 -56.20
N THR A 47 13.20 35.30 -56.61
CA THR A 47 14.00 34.24 -57.24
C THR A 47 14.50 34.59 -58.66
N ALA A 48 15.25 35.68 -58.82
CA ALA A 48 15.77 36.08 -60.14
C ALA A 48 17.22 36.61 -60.16
N ALA A 49 18.05 36.29 -59.16
CA ALA A 49 19.48 36.61 -59.18
C ALA A 49 20.34 35.44 -58.68
N LEU A 50 20.33 34.33 -59.42
CA LEU A 50 21.39 33.32 -59.33
C LEU A 50 22.51 33.73 -60.32
N GLU A 51 23.25 34.78 -59.98
CA GLU A 51 24.53 35.05 -60.64
C GLU A 51 25.62 34.22 -59.96
N PHE A 52 26.12 33.26 -60.74
CA PHE A 52 27.33 32.50 -60.45
C PHE A 52 28.53 33.43 -60.35
N LEU A 53 28.97 33.73 -59.13
CA LEU A 53 30.35 34.15 -58.86
C LEU A 53 31.10 32.98 -58.26
N ALA A 54 31.79 32.27 -59.15
CA ALA A 54 32.92 31.43 -58.79
C ALA A 54 33.93 32.27 -58.01
N TYR A 55 34.46 31.67 -56.93
CA TYR A 55 35.83 31.73 -56.43
C TYR A 55 35.87 31.85 -54.90
N GLU A 56 35.79 30.72 -54.21
CA GLU A 56 36.47 30.58 -52.91
C GLU A 56 37.33 29.32 -52.97
N ALA A 57 38.64 29.52 -52.83
CA ALA A 57 39.64 28.47 -52.83
C ALA A 57 39.31 27.41 -51.77
N GLU A 58 39.45 26.14 -52.14
CA GLU A 58 39.31 24.99 -51.24
C GLU A 58 40.21 25.20 -50.00
N LYS A 59 39.60 25.50 -48.86
CA LYS A 59 40.32 25.52 -47.58
C LYS A 59 40.80 24.09 -47.31
N PRO A 60 42.08 23.89 -46.96
CA PRO A 60 42.57 22.56 -46.63
C PRO A 60 41.72 22.01 -45.48
N VAL A 61 41.09 20.85 -45.72
CA VAL A 61 40.33 20.13 -44.71
C VAL A 61 41.32 19.66 -43.65
N ILE A 62 41.40 20.41 -42.55
CA ILE A 62 42.12 19.96 -41.36
C ILE A 62 41.24 18.88 -40.74
N ILE A 63 41.57 17.62 -41.02
CA ILE A 63 41.01 16.47 -40.30
C ILE A 63 41.56 16.57 -38.87
N LYS A 64 40.78 17.17 -37.98
CA LYS A 64 41.01 16.99 -36.54
C LYS A 64 40.62 15.55 -36.25
N GLU A 65 41.58 14.74 -35.81
CA GLU A 65 41.27 13.46 -35.17
C GLU A 65 40.30 13.77 -34.02
N VAL A 66 39.04 13.38 -34.21
CA VAL A 66 38.06 13.39 -33.13
C VAL A 66 38.48 12.24 -32.24
N VAL A 67 39.19 12.59 -31.17
CA VAL A 67 39.37 11.69 -30.03
C VAL A 67 37.96 11.45 -29.50
N VAL A 68 37.39 10.29 -29.82
CA VAL A 68 36.16 9.81 -29.19
C VAL A 68 36.56 9.53 -27.76
N GLU A 69 36.27 10.45 -26.86
CA GLU A 69 36.33 10.18 -25.42
C GLU A 69 35.40 8.99 -25.19
N GLU A 70 35.95 7.89 -24.68
CA GLU A 70 35.15 6.74 -24.25
C GLU A 70 34.16 7.29 -23.20
N GLU A 71 32.87 7.38 -23.55
CA GLU A 71 31.82 7.70 -22.59
C GLU A 71 31.87 6.59 -21.52
N GLU A 72 32.38 6.93 -20.33
CA GLU A 72 32.35 6.05 -19.18
C GLU A 72 30.89 5.64 -18.96
N GLU A 73 30.61 4.33 -19.05
CA GLU A 73 29.26 3.84 -18.80
C GLU A 73 28.85 4.29 -17.39
N PRO A 74 27.70 4.97 -17.24
CA PRO A 74 27.30 5.49 -15.94
C PRO A 74 27.20 4.32 -14.96
N GLU A 75 27.73 4.51 -13.75
CA GLU A 75 27.68 3.50 -12.70
C GLU A 75 26.24 3.02 -12.50
N PRO A 76 26.03 1.70 -12.28
CA PRO A 76 24.70 1.16 -12.11
C PRO A 76 24.04 1.80 -10.89
N TRP A 77 22.82 2.31 -11.08
CA TRP A 77 22.05 2.98 -10.04
C TRP A 77 21.95 2.14 -8.76
N SER A 78 22.17 2.77 -7.61
CA SER A 78 22.03 2.14 -6.29
C SER A 78 20.99 2.86 -5.42
N LEU A 79 20.51 2.16 -4.38
CA LEU A 79 19.64 2.77 -3.36
C LEU A 79 20.32 3.93 -2.62
N TYR A 80 21.66 3.95 -2.59
CA TYR A 80 22.44 5.03 -1.99
C TYR A 80 22.46 6.31 -2.84
N ASP A 81 21.96 6.25 -4.07
CA ASP A 81 21.78 7.40 -4.96
C ASP A 81 20.30 7.80 -5.04
N SER A 82 19.43 7.13 -4.27
CA SER A 82 17.99 7.36 -4.30
C SER A 82 17.56 8.52 -3.42
N VAL A 83 16.36 9.02 -3.68
CA VAL A 83 15.67 9.99 -2.80
C VAL A 83 15.45 9.45 -1.38
N PHE A 84 15.63 8.13 -1.15
CA PHE A 84 15.39 7.48 0.13
C PHE A 84 16.62 7.36 1.04
N VAL A 85 17.79 7.85 0.61
CA VAL A 85 19.02 7.89 1.43
C VAL A 85 18.80 8.47 2.83
N PRO A 86 18.02 9.56 3.02
CA PRO A 86 17.76 10.10 4.36
C PRO A 86 17.13 9.10 5.32
N ARG A 87 16.47 8.03 4.85
CA ARG A 87 15.90 6.98 5.71
C ARG A 87 16.95 6.28 6.57
N LEU A 88 18.21 6.21 6.13
CA LEU A 88 19.30 5.61 6.92
C LEU A 88 19.53 6.34 8.25
N THR A 89 19.17 7.63 8.34
CA THR A 89 19.31 8.45 9.55
C THR A 89 17.97 8.80 10.19
N GLU A 90 16.96 9.12 9.38
CA GLU A 90 15.68 9.65 9.84
C GLU A 90 14.65 8.57 10.22
N SER A 91 14.72 7.39 9.60
CA SER A 91 13.74 6.34 9.87
C SER A 91 13.99 5.65 11.22
N ASP A 92 12.90 5.14 11.83
CA ASP A 92 12.99 4.34 13.06
C ASP A 92 13.82 3.06 12.90
N ALA A 93 13.85 2.52 11.67
CA ALA A 93 14.65 1.37 11.30
C ALA A 93 16.14 1.71 11.11
N ARG A 94 16.46 2.96 10.76
CA ARG A 94 17.79 3.41 10.27
C ARG A 94 18.27 2.59 9.08
N ASP A 95 17.33 2.23 8.21
CA ASP A 95 17.54 1.39 7.04
C ASP A 95 16.56 1.82 5.94
N PHE A 96 16.81 1.42 4.69
CA PHE A 96 15.86 1.63 3.59
C PHE A 96 14.54 0.89 3.86
N TYR A 97 14.63 -0.27 4.51
CA TYR A 97 13.48 -1.13 4.81
C TYR A 97 13.15 -1.17 6.29
N GLU A 98 11.89 -1.49 6.59
CA GLU A 98 11.47 -1.68 7.98
C GLU A 98 12.06 -2.96 8.57
N SER A 99 12.72 -2.81 9.72
CA SER A 99 13.30 -3.95 10.45
C SER A 99 12.26 -4.68 11.29
N GLU A 100 12.47 -5.97 11.51
CA GLU A 100 11.65 -6.81 12.40
C GLU A 100 11.54 -6.22 13.83
N ARG A 101 12.57 -5.49 14.28
CA ARG A 101 12.54 -4.78 15.56
C ARG A 101 11.46 -3.69 15.59
N VAL A 102 11.29 -2.94 14.50
CA VAL A 102 10.29 -1.87 14.38
C VAL A 102 8.89 -2.47 14.35
N TRP A 103 8.67 -3.51 13.54
CA TRP A 103 7.39 -4.23 13.48
C TRP A 103 6.97 -4.77 14.85
N ARG A 104 7.88 -5.43 15.57
CA ARG A 104 7.61 -5.92 16.93
C ARG A 104 7.29 -4.80 17.90
N ARG A 105 7.97 -3.65 17.79
CA ARG A 105 7.70 -2.49 18.64
C ARG A 105 6.31 -1.93 18.36
N ALA A 106 5.96 -1.73 17.09
CA ALA A 106 4.65 -1.24 16.66
C ALA A 106 3.53 -2.18 17.13
N PHE A 107 3.68 -3.49 16.93
CA PHE A 107 2.71 -4.48 17.41
C PHE A 107 2.49 -4.42 18.92
N ASN A 108 3.55 -4.28 19.72
CA ASN A 108 3.39 -4.22 21.17
C ASN A 108 2.66 -2.95 21.63
N ILE A 109 2.80 -1.84 20.91
CA ILE A 109 2.05 -0.60 21.17
C ILE A 109 0.57 -0.82 20.87
N ASP A 110 0.23 -1.32 19.67
CA ASP A 110 -1.15 -1.57 19.27
C ASP A 110 -1.81 -2.61 20.18
N TRP A 111 -1.11 -3.70 20.49
CA TRP A 111 -1.57 -4.73 21.43
C TRP A 111 -1.78 -4.18 22.84
N GLY A 112 -0.94 -3.23 23.28
CA GLY A 112 -1.11 -2.52 24.54
C GLY A 112 -2.45 -1.77 24.59
N ARG A 113 -2.80 -1.08 23.51
CA ARG A 113 -4.08 -0.35 23.37
C ARG A 113 -5.28 -1.30 23.39
N ILE A 114 -5.22 -2.38 22.60
CA ILE A 114 -6.27 -3.39 22.54
C ILE A 114 -6.51 -4.02 23.92
N ARG A 115 -5.43 -4.40 24.63
CA ARG A 115 -5.55 -5.02 25.95
C ARG A 115 -6.02 -4.04 27.04
N GLY A 116 -5.75 -2.75 26.88
CA GLY A 116 -6.24 -1.71 27.78
C GLY A 116 -7.76 -1.56 27.77
N ASN A 117 -8.41 -1.95 26.67
CA ASN A 117 -9.85 -1.86 26.50
C ASN A 117 -10.59 -2.93 27.34
N GLN A 118 -11.43 -2.51 28.28
CA GLN A 118 -12.23 -3.41 29.12
C GLN A 118 -13.17 -4.31 28.31
N ARG A 119 -13.58 -3.88 27.10
CA ARG A 119 -14.46 -4.65 26.22
C ARG A 119 -13.73 -5.82 25.57
N PHE A 120 -12.44 -5.68 25.32
CA PHE A 120 -11.60 -6.76 24.84
C PHE A 120 -11.56 -7.90 25.86
N ALA A 121 -11.34 -7.59 27.14
CA ALA A 121 -11.39 -8.60 28.20
C ALA A 121 -12.76 -9.31 28.26
N LYS A 122 -13.86 -8.55 28.16
CA LYS A 122 -15.22 -9.11 28.13
C LYS A 122 -15.48 -9.99 26.90
N LEU A 123 -14.91 -9.65 25.74
CA LEU A 123 -14.99 -10.46 24.53
C LEU A 123 -14.37 -11.85 24.77
N LEU A 124 -13.16 -11.89 25.31
CA LEU A 124 -12.44 -13.15 25.56
C LEU A 124 -13.20 -14.05 26.55
N ILE A 125 -13.68 -13.48 27.65
CA ILE A 125 -14.48 -14.23 28.65
C ILE A 125 -15.74 -14.82 28.02
N ARG A 126 -16.44 -14.03 27.19
CA ARG A 126 -17.67 -14.49 26.53
C ARG A 126 -17.41 -15.55 25.48
N ALA A 127 -16.33 -15.43 24.73
CA ALA A 127 -15.99 -16.35 23.66
C ALA A 127 -15.46 -17.70 24.19
N GLN A 128 -14.86 -17.73 25.39
CA GLN A 128 -14.42 -18.96 26.07
C GLN A 128 -14.88 -18.99 27.54
N PRO A 129 -16.17 -19.22 27.81
CA PRO A 129 -16.73 -19.19 29.16
C PRO A 129 -16.24 -20.34 30.06
N SER A 130 -15.74 -21.42 29.47
CA SER A 130 -15.21 -22.58 30.21
C SER A 130 -13.76 -22.41 30.67
N ALA A 131 -13.09 -21.31 30.29
CA ALA A 131 -11.70 -21.07 30.66
C ALA A 131 -11.58 -20.63 32.12
N ASN A 132 -10.75 -21.31 32.90
CA ASN A 132 -10.34 -20.85 34.23
C ASN A 132 -9.31 -19.70 34.13
N ALA A 133 -8.91 -19.10 35.26
CA ALA A 133 -8.01 -17.94 35.27
C ALA A 133 -6.65 -18.21 34.59
N ARG A 134 -6.09 -19.43 34.73
CA ARG A 134 -4.85 -19.82 34.06
C ARG A 134 -5.05 -19.93 32.55
N GLN A 135 -6.11 -20.60 32.13
CA GLN A 135 -6.50 -20.76 30.73
C GLN A 135 -6.81 -19.41 30.08
N ALA A 136 -7.39 -18.45 30.80
CA ALA A 136 -7.61 -17.10 30.30
C ALA A 136 -6.28 -16.41 29.91
N GLY A 137 -5.21 -16.62 30.68
CA GLY A 137 -3.87 -16.14 30.33
C GLY A 137 -3.31 -16.82 29.07
N GLU A 138 -3.50 -18.14 28.94
CA GLU A 138 -3.10 -18.92 27.77
C GLU A 138 -3.86 -18.48 26.50
N VAL A 139 -5.15 -18.15 26.62
CA VAL A 139 -5.99 -17.62 25.54
C VAL A 139 -5.47 -16.27 25.06
N VAL A 140 -5.20 -15.35 25.98
CA VAL A 140 -4.62 -14.03 25.64
C VAL A 140 -3.28 -14.20 24.94
N ALA A 141 -2.43 -15.13 25.42
CA ALA A 141 -1.14 -15.42 24.82
C ALA A 141 -1.29 -16.02 23.41
N SER A 142 -2.25 -16.93 23.21
CA SER A 142 -2.56 -17.55 21.92
C SER A 142 -3.01 -16.50 20.90
N VAL A 143 -3.96 -15.63 21.27
CA VAL A 143 -4.41 -14.51 20.40
C VAL A 143 -3.25 -13.57 20.08
N LYS A 144 -2.42 -13.22 21.08
CA LYS A 144 -1.23 -12.38 20.86
C LYS A 144 -0.27 -13.02 19.86
N ALA A 145 -0.01 -14.33 19.99
CA ALA A 145 0.92 -15.05 19.13
C ALA A 145 0.44 -15.08 17.67
N VAL A 146 -0.84 -15.40 17.45
CA VAL A 146 -1.42 -15.41 16.09
C VAL A 146 -1.40 -14.01 15.49
N MET A 147 -1.84 -12.99 16.23
CA MET A 147 -1.90 -11.63 15.69
C MET A 147 -0.51 -11.04 15.46
N SER A 148 0.48 -11.35 16.32
CA SER A 148 1.87 -10.95 16.10
C SER A 148 2.47 -11.60 14.86
N LYS A 149 2.10 -12.84 14.56
CA LYS A 149 2.61 -13.59 13.41
C LYS A 149 2.19 -12.97 12.09
N TYR A 150 0.94 -12.50 12.01
CA TYR A 150 0.37 -11.91 10.79
C TYR A 150 0.25 -10.38 10.85
N TYR A 151 0.99 -9.74 11.77
CA TYR A 151 0.83 -8.31 12.04
C TYR A 151 1.18 -7.47 10.82
N ARG A 152 2.26 -7.82 10.12
CA ARG A 152 2.74 -7.06 8.94
C ARG A 152 1.71 -7.10 7.81
N GLU A 153 1.17 -8.26 7.51
CA GLU A 153 0.16 -8.44 6.48
C GLU A 153 -1.13 -7.70 6.84
N LEU A 154 -1.56 -7.78 8.11
CA LEU A 154 -2.71 -7.01 8.59
C LEU A 154 -2.47 -5.50 8.52
N CYS A 155 -1.24 -5.01 8.72
CA CYS A 155 -0.90 -3.60 8.49
C CYS A 155 -0.99 -3.22 7.01
N PHE A 156 -0.50 -4.05 6.09
CA PHE A 156 -0.63 -3.76 4.67
C PHE A 156 -2.08 -3.73 4.18
N ILE A 157 -2.90 -4.64 4.70
CA ILE A 157 -4.35 -4.63 4.45
C ILE A 157 -4.97 -3.35 5.02
N PHE A 158 -4.57 -2.97 6.23
CA PHE A 158 -5.03 -1.73 6.83
C PHE A 158 -4.69 -0.51 5.95
N ASP A 159 -3.43 -0.38 5.54
CA ASP A 159 -2.95 0.73 4.70
C ASP A 159 -3.65 0.77 3.34
N TYR A 160 -3.96 -0.41 2.77
CA TYR A 160 -4.71 -0.52 1.52
C TYR A 160 -6.14 0.05 1.67
N TYR A 161 -6.92 -0.43 2.63
CA TYR A 161 -8.30 0.01 2.79
C TYR A 161 -8.42 1.42 3.39
N SER A 162 -7.41 1.90 4.13
CA SER A 162 -7.37 3.30 4.57
C SER A 162 -7.08 4.24 3.39
N ALA A 163 -6.15 3.87 2.50
CA ALA A 163 -5.83 4.66 1.30
C ALA A 163 -6.95 4.68 0.25
N GLN A 164 -7.83 3.68 0.23
CA GLN A 164 -9.00 3.66 -0.65
C GLN A 164 -10.15 4.55 -0.17
N GLY A 165 -10.20 4.86 1.12
CA GLY A 165 -11.24 5.72 1.68
C GLY A 165 -11.10 7.17 1.19
N SER A 166 -12.20 7.92 1.25
CA SER A 166 -12.17 9.38 1.07
C SER A 166 -11.78 10.13 2.35
N GLY A 167 -11.34 9.39 3.37
CA GLY A 167 -11.04 9.89 4.71
C GLY A 167 -9.56 10.14 4.95
N ASP A 168 -9.20 10.19 6.23
CA ASP A 168 -7.81 10.21 6.67
C ASP A 168 -7.15 8.86 6.35
N VAL A 169 -5.94 8.90 5.79
CA VAL A 169 -5.13 7.72 5.41
C VAL A 169 -4.75 6.89 6.65
N PHE A 170 -4.88 7.43 7.85
CA PHE A 170 -4.62 6.73 9.10
C PHE A 170 -5.87 6.06 9.71
N CYS A 171 -6.98 6.00 8.99
CA CYS A 171 -8.19 5.32 9.45
C CYS A 171 -8.99 4.63 8.32
N ILE A 172 -9.73 3.57 8.69
CA ILE A 172 -10.65 2.87 7.77
C ILE A 172 -12.07 3.34 8.06
N GLN A 173 -12.68 4.01 7.08
CA GLN A 173 -14.08 4.42 7.16
C GLN A 173 -15.03 3.23 6.99
N SER A 174 -16.29 3.40 7.40
CA SER A 174 -17.28 2.32 7.35
C SER A 174 -17.46 1.69 5.96
N ASN A 175 -17.38 2.47 4.88
CA ASN A 175 -17.49 1.94 3.52
C ASN A 175 -16.29 1.02 3.19
N SER A 176 -15.06 1.50 3.37
CA SER A 176 -13.85 0.71 3.15
C SER A 176 -13.79 -0.55 4.03
N TYR A 177 -14.32 -0.49 5.25
CA TYR A 177 -14.46 -1.67 6.11
C TYR A 177 -15.45 -2.69 5.55
N ASN A 178 -16.57 -2.24 4.97
CA ASN A 178 -17.52 -3.14 4.31
C ASN A 178 -16.90 -3.76 3.05
N ASP A 179 -16.14 -2.98 2.28
CA ASP A 179 -15.41 -3.47 1.10
C ASP A 179 -14.39 -4.55 1.52
N PHE A 180 -13.58 -4.29 2.54
CA PHE A 180 -12.71 -5.30 3.16
C PHE A 180 -13.44 -6.59 3.52
N CYS A 181 -14.59 -6.47 4.18
CA CYS A 181 -15.36 -7.64 4.59
C CYS A 181 -15.97 -8.41 3.40
N ASN A 182 -16.36 -7.70 2.34
CA ASN A 182 -16.90 -8.31 1.12
C ASN A 182 -15.79 -9.02 0.34
N ASP A 183 -14.65 -8.36 0.16
CA ASP A 183 -13.49 -8.88 -0.57
C ASP A 183 -12.92 -10.12 0.11
N CYS A 184 -12.88 -10.14 1.45
CA CYS A 184 -12.48 -11.32 2.23
C CYS A 184 -13.56 -12.42 2.29
N GLY A 185 -14.74 -12.23 1.68
CA GLY A 185 -15.84 -13.21 1.73
C GLY A 185 -16.41 -13.47 3.12
N ILE A 186 -16.29 -12.50 4.05
CA ILE A 186 -16.72 -12.63 5.44
C ILE A 186 -18.23 -12.80 5.55
N THR A 187 -18.99 -12.07 4.74
CA THR A 187 -20.46 -12.05 4.69
C THR A 187 -21.07 -13.01 3.67
N ASN A 188 -20.37 -14.11 3.37
CA ASN A 188 -20.84 -15.08 2.39
C ASN A 188 -22.15 -15.77 2.85
N GLU A 189 -23.25 -15.46 2.16
CA GLU A 189 -24.60 -15.98 2.44
C GLU A 189 -24.68 -17.51 2.42
N LYS A 190 -23.77 -18.19 1.71
CA LYS A 190 -23.75 -19.66 1.59
C LYS A 190 -23.28 -20.36 2.86
N VAL A 191 -22.63 -19.65 3.78
CA VAL A 191 -22.06 -20.24 4.98
C VAL A 191 -22.61 -19.51 6.20
N ARG A 192 -23.27 -20.26 7.09
CA ARG A 192 -23.79 -19.73 8.35
C ARG A 192 -22.69 -18.95 9.08
N GLY A 193 -22.94 -17.69 9.41
CA GLY A 193 -21.90 -16.79 9.90
C GLY A 193 -22.37 -15.37 10.11
N VAL A 194 -21.48 -14.43 9.78
CA VAL A 194 -21.64 -12.99 9.99
C VAL A 194 -22.52 -12.41 8.88
N ALA A 195 -23.67 -11.85 9.25
CA ALA A 195 -24.53 -11.12 8.31
C ALA A 195 -24.03 -9.69 8.09
N LYS A 196 -24.47 -9.03 7.01
CA LYS A 196 -24.15 -7.61 6.78
C LYS A 196 -24.57 -6.70 7.93
N ALA A 197 -25.70 -6.98 8.57
CA ALA A 197 -26.15 -6.24 9.75
C ALA A 197 -25.18 -6.38 10.95
N ASP A 198 -24.54 -7.55 11.09
CA ASP A 198 -23.56 -7.78 12.16
C ASP A 198 -22.29 -6.97 11.94
N LEU A 199 -21.89 -6.71 10.68
CA LEU A 199 -20.71 -5.88 10.38
C LEU A 199 -20.81 -4.48 10.99
N ALA A 200 -21.98 -3.83 10.86
CA ALA A 200 -22.21 -2.50 11.42
C ALA A 200 -22.13 -2.49 12.96
N VAL A 201 -22.66 -3.55 13.60
CA VAL A 201 -22.58 -3.74 15.05
C VAL A 201 -21.13 -3.94 15.49
N LEU A 202 -20.37 -4.77 14.77
CA LEU A 202 -18.97 -5.03 15.05
C LEU A 202 -18.12 -3.77 14.91
N PHE A 203 -18.29 -3.02 13.82
CA PHE A 203 -17.62 -1.74 13.58
C PHE A 203 -17.89 -0.75 14.73
N THR A 204 -19.16 -0.57 15.07
CA THR A 204 -19.57 0.33 16.17
C THR A 204 -19.07 -0.16 17.52
N SER A 205 -18.85 -1.46 17.70
CA SER A 205 -18.44 -2.02 18.99
C SER A 205 -16.99 -1.76 19.36
N VAL A 206 -16.13 -1.54 18.35
CA VAL A 206 -14.71 -1.19 18.49
C VAL A 206 -14.51 0.32 18.46
N ASN A 207 -15.25 1.04 17.61
CA ASN A 207 -15.20 2.50 17.51
C ASN A 207 -16.14 3.16 18.54
N VAL A 208 -15.81 3.09 19.82
CA VAL A 208 -16.50 3.87 20.86
C VAL A 208 -15.50 4.58 21.73
N GLU A 209 -15.56 5.91 21.70
CA GLU A 209 -14.91 6.77 22.67
C GLU A 209 -15.49 6.56 24.07
N GLU A 210 -14.60 6.39 25.06
CA GLU A 210 -14.99 6.16 26.46
C GLU A 210 -15.53 7.43 27.15
N ASP A 211 -15.23 8.63 26.62
CA ASP A 211 -15.66 9.93 27.17
C ASP A 211 -16.58 10.70 26.22
N ARG A 212 -17.87 10.35 26.23
CA ARG A 212 -18.92 10.99 25.41
C ARG A 212 -19.54 12.27 26.03
N ARG A 213 -18.85 12.95 26.95
CA ARG A 213 -19.46 14.03 27.76
C ARG A 213 -19.23 15.45 27.23
N ASP A 214 -18.47 15.63 26.17
CA ASP A 214 -18.28 16.95 25.57
C ASP A 214 -19.22 17.18 24.39
N ALA A 215 -19.74 18.41 24.27
CA ALA A 215 -20.64 18.82 23.19
C ALA A 215 -20.01 18.65 21.79
N GLU A 216 -18.69 18.49 21.71
CA GLU A 216 -17.92 18.16 20.51
C GLU A 216 -18.16 16.72 20.01
N ALA A 217 -18.46 15.76 20.91
CA ALA A 217 -18.80 14.38 20.55
C ALA A 217 -20.13 14.26 19.77
N MET A 218 -20.96 15.31 19.80
CA MET A 218 -22.28 15.36 19.16
C MET A 218 -22.23 15.90 17.71
N ALA A 219 -21.10 16.48 17.31
CA ALA A 219 -20.82 16.95 15.94
C ALA A 219 -19.78 16.07 15.21
N ASN A 220 -19.37 14.96 15.82
CA ASN A 220 -18.09 14.34 15.52
C ASN A 220 -18.05 13.52 14.21
N ALA A 221 -16.98 13.73 13.46
CA ALA A 221 -16.63 13.03 12.23
C ALA A 221 -15.90 11.68 12.51
N ASP A 222 -16.08 11.09 13.69
CA ASP A 222 -15.33 9.93 14.20
C ASP A 222 -15.99 8.57 13.90
N LYS A 223 -16.20 8.27 12.62
CA LYS A 223 -16.75 6.98 12.14
C LYS A 223 -15.72 6.16 11.38
N ALA A 224 -14.50 6.04 11.92
CA ALA A 224 -13.42 5.30 11.28
C ALA A 224 -12.62 4.49 12.29
N LEU A 225 -12.02 3.40 11.82
CA LEU A 225 -11.17 2.53 12.63
C LEU A 225 -9.72 2.95 12.47
N VAL A 226 -9.05 3.25 13.57
CA VAL A 226 -7.57 3.35 13.56
C VAL A 226 -6.95 1.95 13.62
N ARG A 227 -5.65 1.83 13.34
CA ARG A 227 -4.96 0.53 13.15
C ARG A 227 -5.21 -0.49 14.26
N PHE A 228 -5.16 -0.09 15.52
CA PHE A 228 -5.39 -1.01 16.64
C PHE A 228 -6.87 -1.45 16.76
N GLU A 229 -7.82 -0.60 16.36
CA GLU A 229 -9.25 -0.95 16.33
C GLU A 229 -9.56 -1.88 15.16
N PHE A 230 -8.87 -1.71 14.03
CA PHE A 230 -8.92 -2.66 12.92
C PHE A 230 -8.43 -4.05 13.35
N LEU A 231 -7.30 -4.13 14.06
CA LEU A 231 -6.82 -5.42 14.59
C LEU A 231 -7.83 -6.04 15.58
N GLU A 232 -8.47 -5.23 16.42
CA GLU A 232 -9.53 -5.70 17.32
C GLU A 232 -10.77 -6.18 16.55
N VAL A 233 -11.19 -5.49 15.48
CA VAL A 233 -12.36 -5.87 14.69
C VAL A 233 -12.11 -7.19 13.96
N VAL A 234 -10.89 -7.43 13.47
CA VAL A 234 -10.49 -8.72 12.87
C VAL A 234 -10.67 -9.86 13.88
N LEU A 235 -10.26 -9.69 15.14
CA LEU A 235 -10.51 -10.70 16.18
C LEU A 235 -12.01 -10.91 16.44
N ARG A 236 -12.79 -9.83 16.51
CA ARG A 236 -14.24 -9.93 16.75
C ARG A 236 -14.95 -10.61 15.58
N LEU A 237 -14.53 -10.37 14.35
CA LEU A 237 -14.99 -11.07 13.16
C LEU A 237 -14.69 -12.57 13.26
N ALA A 238 -13.50 -12.96 13.71
CA ALA A 238 -13.15 -14.36 13.90
C ALA A 238 -14.05 -15.04 14.95
N VAL A 239 -14.31 -14.36 16.06
CA VAL A 239 -15.23 -14.85 17.10
C VAL A 239 -16.64 -15.00 16.55
N ALA A 240 -17.19 -13.97 15.89
CA ALA A 240 -18.53 -14.02 15.33
C ALA A 240 -18.66 -15.12 14.25
N ARG A 241 -17.61 -15.30 13.45
CA ARG A 241 -17.61 -16.24 12.32
C ARG A 241 -17.45 -17.69 12.73
N PHE A 242 -16.56 -17.98 13.67
CA PHE A 242 -16.13 -19.36 13.97
C PHE A 242 -16.45 -19.83 15.38
N ILE A 243 -16.51 -18.94 16.38
CA ILE A 243 -16.88 -19.32 17.76
C ILE A 243 -18.39 -19.36 17.90
N THR A 244 -19.10 -18.30 17.49
CA THR A 244 -20.57 -18.21 17.62
C THR A 244 -21.29 -19.29 16.80
N THR A 245 -20.71 -19.67 15.65
CA THR A 245 -21.20 -20.75 14.79
C THR A 245 -20.78 -22.14 15.25
N LYS A 246 -19.95 -22.24 16.30
CA LYS A 246 -19.37 -23.48 16.84
C LYS A 246 -18.47 -24.24 15.87
N ALA A 247 -17.85 -23.55 14.92
CA ALA A 247 -16.83 -24.14 14.04
C ALA A 247 -15.54 -24.48 14.81
N THR A 248 -15.19 -23.67 15.81
CA THR A 248 -14.14 -23.97 16.79
C THR A 248 -14.51 -23.41 18.16
N ALA A 249 -13.88 -23.93 19.22
CA ALA A 249 -14.00 -23.40 20.59
C ALA A 249 -12.75 -22.59 21.02
N ASP A 250 -11.70 -22.60 20.21
CA ASP A 250 -10.45 -21.90 20.49
C ASP A 250 -10.35 -20.57 19.73
N ILE A 251 -10.19 -19.46 20.46
CA ILE A 251 -10.17 -18.11 19.87
C ILE A 251 -8.92 -17.91 19.02
N GLY A 252 -7.76 -18.43 19.43
CA GLY A 252 -6.53 -18.35 18.64
C GLY A 252 -6.68 -19.05 17.29
N THR A 253 -7.24 -20.25 17.31
CA THR A 253 -7.59 -21.03 16.12
C THR A 253 -8.60 -20.29 15.25
N ALA A 254 -9.66 -19.70 15.84
CA ALA A 254 -10.64 -18.91 15.10
C ALA A 254 -9.98 -17.72 14.38
N LEU A 255 -9.10 -16.98 15.06
CA LEU A 255 -8.36 -15.87 14.46
C LEU A 255 -7.46 -16.36 13.32
N GLN A 256 -6.72 -17.46 13.54
CA GLN A 256 -5.87 -18.03 12.51
C GLN A 256 -6.67 -18.49 11.29
N MET A 257 -7.84 -19.10 11.48
CA MET A 257 -8.74 -19.48 10.40
C MET A 257 -9.19 -18.25 9.61
N LEU A 258 -9.66 -17.19 10.28
CA LEU A 258 -10.06 -15.95 9.59
C LEU A 258 -8.90 -15.38 8.77
N VAL A 259 -7.73 -15.23 9.38
CA VAL A 259 -6.59 -14.61 8.71
C VAL A 259 -6.13 -15.45 7.53
N VAL A 260 -5.88 -16.75 7.72
CA VAL A 260 -5.31 -17.59 6.67
C VAL A 260 -6.33 -17.89 5.57
N THR A 261 -7.53 -18.34 5.93
CA THR A 261 -8.48 -18.91 4.95
C THR A 261 -9.39 -17.88 4.29
N LEU A 262 -9.54 -16.69 4.87
CA LEU A 262 -10.43 -15.66 4.33
C LEU A 262 -9.66 -14.41 3.94
N ILE A 263 -8.81 -13.90 4.82
CA ILE A 263 -8.10 -12.65 4.53
C ILE A 263 -6.96 -12.87 3.53
N MET A 264 -6.03 -13.78 3.84
CA MET A 264 -4.83 -13.98 3.01
C MET A 264 -5.16 -14.64 1.66
N GLU A 265 -6.12 -15.57 1.62
CA GLU A 265 -6.51 -16.21 0.35
C GLU A 265 -7.21 -15.26 -0.64
N ASN A 266 -7.85 -14.19 -0.17
CA ASN A 266 -8.64 -13.31 -1.04
C ASN A 266 -8.04 -11.91 -1.24
N VAL A 267 -7.20 -11.44 -0.33
CA VAL A 267 -6.73 -10.04 -0.31
C VAL A 267 -5.21 -9.90 -0.19
N ALA A 268 -4.48 -10.94 0.23
CA ALA A 268 -3.01 -10.84 0.21
C ALA A 268 -2.49 -10.80 -1.24
N PRO A 269 -1.57 -9.89 -1.56
CA PRO A 269 -0.95 -9.79 -2.88
C PRO A 269 -0.06 -10.99 -3.23
#